data_AF-A0A370GTX9-F1
#
_entry.id   AF-A0A370GTX9-F1
#
_cell.length_a   1.000
_cell.length_b   1.000
_cell.length_c   1.000
_cell.angle_alpha   90.00
_cell.angle_beta   90.00
_cell.angle_gamma   90.00
#
_symmetry.space_group_name_H-M   'P 1'
#
loop_
_entity.id
_entity.type
_entity.pdbx_description
1 polymer ?
#
loop_
_entity_poly.entity_id
_entity_poly.type
_entity_poly.pdbx_seq_one_letter_code
_entity_poly.pdbx_strand_id
1 'polypeptide(L)'
;MPIIANLDTFQQENVLYNSFIGAYEFKILNPVPSSQQQNGQFCKLNALSMVLNWLHHTQPDLPKPPPVRKSYGLFQENDATTSLREIAKKQHGSQVGEVYDPFTLMAIARQSGYADLTLITPCTPSDYIETLINAVNAHEAPIVFFDVNVKTGDVIQANGKWEHAAVIVGYFTTKENKPGFILAQWGQYHWCHANDLALSAGQLSLSRQAETFYKFKKNWKEHEAIAEYEPYLLFQKADKVRVANAPTHNGGFRNAILIVSNKKKQHVKMLDNEQEHLFTDYLMRQGPLKN
;
A
#
# COMPACT_ATOMS: atom_id res chain seq x y z
N MET A 1 8.51 -0.68 13.82
CA MET A 1 7.49 0.23 14.37
C MET A 1 6.85 -0.49 15.55
N PRO A 2 6.56 0.17 16.68
CA PRO A 2 5.93 -0.50 17.81
C PRO A 2 4.58 -1.10 17.42
N ILE A 3 4.30 -2.31 17.93
CA ILE A 3 3.03 -3.01 17.74
C ILE A 3 2.03 -2.49 18.77
N ILE A 4 0.80 -2.23 18.35
CA ILE A 4 -0.34 -1.97 19.24
C ILE A 4 -1.02 -3.32 19.49
N ALA A 5 -0.62 -3.97 20.59
CA ALA A 5 -1.22 -5.24 21.01
C ALA A 5 -2.56 -5.03 21.76
N ASN A 6 -2.66 -3.93 22.50
CA ASN A 6 -3.85 -3.54 23.26
C ASN A 6 -4.08 -2.02 23.07
N LEU A 7 -5.27 -1.64 22.63
CA LEU A 7 -5.60 -0.25 22.31
C LEU A 7 -5.68 0.62 23.57
N ASP A 8 -6.18 0.09 24.69
CA ASP A 8 -6.33 0.82 25.95
C ASP A 8 -4.95 1.13 26.55
N THR A 9 -4.06 0.14 26.59
CA THR A 9 -2.66 0.33 27.02
C THR A 9 -1.96 1.34 26.12
N PHE A 10 -2.13 1.21 24.79
CA PHE A 10 -1.54 2.16 23.85
C PHE A 10 -2.01 3.60 24.09
N GLN A 11 -3.31 3.82 24.33
CA GLN A 11 -3.86 5.14 24.64
C GLN A 11 -3.23 5.73 25.89
N GLN A 12 -3.20 4.96 26.99
CA GLN A 12 -2.64 5.40 28.26
C GLN A 12 -1.15 5.73 28.17
N GLU A 13 -0.39 4.96 27.39
CA GLU A 13 1.06 5.09 27.32
C GLU A 13 1.52 6.16 26.32
N ASN A 14 0.85 6.27 25.17
CA ASN A 14 1.39 7.01 24.01
C ASN A 14 0.54 8.20 23.58
N VAL A 15 -0.77 8.22 23.90
CA VAL A 15 -1.70 9.24 23.40
C VAL A 15 -1.85 10.37 24.41
N LEU A 16 -1.92 11.60 23.90
CA LEU A 16 -2.19 12.79 24.71
C LEU A 16 -3.60 12.73 25.28
N TYR A 17 -3.71 12.88 26.60
CA TYR A 17 -4.99 13.03 27.28
C TYR A 17 -5.34 14.52 27.40
N ASN A 18 -6.46 14.92 26.79
CA ASN A 18 -6.96 16.28 26.87
C ASN A 18 -7.92 16.39 28.06
N SER A 19 -7.43 16.97 29.15
CA SER A 19 -8.19 17.12 30.40
C SER A 19 -9.39 18.05 30.29
N PHE A 20 -9.42 18.95 29.30
CA PHE A 20 -10.54 19.87 29.09
C PHE A 20 -11.76 19.14 28.52
N ILE A 21 -11.57 18.22 27.58
CA ILE A 21 -12.65 17.40 27.00
C ILE A 21 -12.79 16.03 27.67
N GLY A 22 -11.90 15.69 28.61
CA GLY A 22 -11.91 14.43 29.34
C GLY A 22 -11.60 13.20 28.50
N ALA A 23 -10.90 13.34 27.37
CA ALA A 23 -10.68 12.26 26.40
C ALA A 23 -9.26 12.26 25.81
N TYR A 24 -8.83 11.10 25.31
CA TYR A 24 -7.60 10.97 24.52
C TYR A 24 -7.78 11.56 23.12
N GLU A 25 -6.76 12.25 22.62
CA GLU A 25 -6.77 12.83 21.26
C GLU A 25 -6.39 11.78 20.21
N PHE A 26 -7.36 10.96 19.80
CA PHE A 26 -7.18 9.96 18.74
C PHE A 26 -8.44 9.74 17.92
N LYS A 27 -8.26 9.21 16.71
CA LYS A 27 -9.32 8.72 15.84
C LYS A 27 -8.88 7.41 15.19
N ILE A 28 -9.76 6.41 15.19
CA ILE A 28 -9.55 5.13 14.53
C ILE A 28 -10.78 4.78 13.68
N LEU A 29 -10.57 4.16 12.53
CA LEU A 29 -11.62 3.66 11.66
C LEU A 29 -12.17 2.35 12.24
N ASN A 30 -13.51 2.26 12.34
CA ASN A 30 -14.21 1.04 12.78
C ASN A 30 -14.01 -0.10 11.78
N PRO A 31 -13.93 -1.34 12.27
CA PRO A 31 -12.69 -2.08 12.24
C PRO A 31 -12.27 -2.40 10.82
N VAL A 32 -11.17 -1.80 10.38
CA VAL A 32 -10.38 -2.32 9.26
C VAL A 32 -9.81 -3.66 9.75
N PRO A 33 -10.16 -4.81 9.14
CA PRO A 33 -9.66 -6.10 9.62
C PRO A 33 -8.13 -6.07 9.72
N SER A 34 -7.56 -6.64 10.79
CA SER A 34 -6.10 -6.79 10.85
C SER A 34 -5.63 -7.57 9.61
N SER A 35 -4.49 -7.19 9.05
CA SER A 35 -4.04 -7.73 7.75
C SER A 35 -4.01 -9.26 7.75
N GLN A 36 -4.09 -9.85 6.56
CA GLN A 36 -3.62 -11.23 6.42
C GLN A 36 -2.11 -11.26 6.70
N GLN A 37 -1.64 -12.28 7.43
CA GLN A 37 -0.20 -12.52 7.62
C GLN A 37 0.49 -12.58 6.25
N GLN A 38 1.51 -11.73 6.06
CA GLN A 38 2.18 -11.59 4.77
C GLN A 38 3.35 -12.58 4.64
N ASN A 39 3.25 -13.52 3.70
CA ASN A 39 4.32 -14.46 3.35
C ASN A 39 4.96 -14.15 1.98
N GLY A 40 5.91 -13.22 1.88
CA GLY A 40 6.60 -12.83 0.64
C GLY A 40 6.28 -11.41 0.14
N GLN A 41 6.70 -11.06 -1.09
CA GLN A 41 6.64 -9.70 -1.67
C GLN A 41 5.26 -9.39 -2.28
N PHE A 42 4.27 -9.05 -1.45
CA PHE A 42 2.94 -8.63 -1.93
C PHE A 42 2.24 -7.64 -0.99
N CYS A 43 3.01 -6.87 -0.20
CA CYS A 43 2.49 -5.87 0.75
C CYS A 43 1.45 -4.93 0.12
N LYS A 44 1.69 -4.47 -1.10
CA LYS A 44 0.80 -3.58 -1.86
C LYS A 44 -0.58 -4.21 -2.13
N LEU A 45 -0.60 -5.47 -2.57
CA LEU A 45 -1.87 -6.21 -2.75
C LEU A 45 -2.54 -6.54 -1.43
N ASN A 46 -1.76 -6.77 -0.37
CA ASN A 46 -2.30 -7.02 0.96
C ASN A 46 -3.01 -5.77 1.48
N ALA A 47 -2.35 -4.61 1.41
CA ALA A 47 -2.93 -3.32 1.77
C ALA A 47 -4.19 -3.01 0.94
N LEU A 48 -4.14 -3.24 -0.37
CA LEU A 48 -5.33 -3.09 -1.22
C LEU A 48 -6.47 -4.00 -0.77
N SER A 49 -6.20 -5.30 -0.60
CA SER A 49 -7.21 -6.25 -0.14
C SER A 49 -7.83 -5.88 1.20
N MET A 50 -7.04 -5.34 2.13
CA MET A 50 -7.56 -4.88 3.43
C MET A 50 -8.59 -3.78 3.24
N VAL A 51 -8.27 -2.76 2.42
CA VAL A 51 -9.19 -1.67 2.12
C VAL A 51 -10.45 -2.20 1.43
N LEU A 52 -10.32 -3.06 0.42
CA LEU A 52 -11.48 -3.60 -0.29
C LEU A 52 -12.38 -4.45 0.62
N ASN A 53 -11.81 -5.29 1.49
CA ASN A 53 -12.60 -6.09 2.43
C ASN A 53 -13.28 -5.20 3.47
N TRP A 54 -12.56 -4.20 3.98
CA TRP A 54 -13.13 -3.23 4.91
C TRP A 54 -14.30 -2.47 4.28
N LEU A 55 -14.16 -2.03 3.03
CA LEU A 55 -15.24 -1.38 2.28
C LEU A 55 -16.44 -2.33 2.10
N HIS A 56 -16.23 -3.56 1.66
CA HIS A 56 -17.32 -4.55 1.55
C HIS A 56 -18.03 -4.84 2.88
N HIS A 57 -17.28 -4.93 3.99
CA HIS A 57 -17.86 -5.17 5.31
C HIS A 57 -18.66 -3.97 5.83
N THR A 58 -18.18 -2.75 5.59
CA THR A 58 -18.87 -1.53 5.99
C THR A 58 -20.02 -1.17 5.04
N GLN A 59 -19.98 -1.67 3.80
CA GLN A 59 -20.93 -1.41 2.73
C GLN A 59 -21.20 -2.68 1.92
N PRO A 60 -22.16 -3.51 2.35
CA PRO A 60 -22.46 -4.78 1.70
C PRO A 60 -22.97 -4.67 0.25
N ASP A 61 -23.33 -3.46 -0.23
CA ASP A 61 -23.70 -3.22 -1.64
C ASP A 61 -22.49 -3.20 -2.58
N LEU A 62 -21.27 -3.05 -2.04
CA LEU A 62 -20.04 -3.22 -2.79
C LEU A 62 -19.75 -4.70 -3.03
N PRO A 63 -19.15 -5.06 -4.19
CA PRO A 63 -18.86 -6.45 -4.52
C PRO A 63 -17.86 -7.04 -3.53
N LYS A 64 -18.09 -8.31 -3.15
CA LYS A 64 -17.14 -9.07 -2.34
C LYS A 64 -15.80 -9.13 -3.09
N PRO A 65 -14.70 -8.63 -2.51
CA PRO A 65 -13.43 -8.59 -3.22
C PRO A 65 -12.86 -10.00 -3.41
N PRO A 66 -12.12 -10.25 -4.51
CA PRO A 66 -11.40 -11.50 -4.67
C PRO A 66 -10.33 -11.63 -3.58
N PRO A 67 -9.99 -12.86 -3.15
CA PRO A 67 -8.96 -13.05 -2.13
C PRO A 67 -7.59 -12.63 -2.67
N VAL A 68 -6.66 -12.24 -1.79
CA VAL A 68 -5.27 -11.93 -2.18
C VAL A 68 -4.61 -13.11 -2.90
N ARG A 69 -4.86 -14.33 -2.41
CA ARG A 69 -4.34 -15.59 -2.94
C ARG A 69 -5.48 -16.58 -3.11
N LYS A 70 -5.33 -17.52 -4.06
CA LYS A 70 -6.20 -18.72 -4.10
C LYS A 70 -6.05 -19.48 -2.77
N SER A 71 -7.17 -19.78 -2.13
CA SER A 71 -7.22 -20.77 -1.06
C SER A 71 -6.95 -22.15 -1.67
N TYR A 72 -5.95 -22.85 -1.14
CA TYR A 72 -5.74 -24.28 -1.41
C TYR A 72 -6.28 -25.05 -0.19
N GLY A 73 -7.54 -25.50 -0.21
CA GLY A 73 -8.13 -26.24 0.92
C GLY A 73 -9.67 -26.36 0.91
N LEU A 74 -10.17 -27.32 1.71
CA LEU A 74 -11.50 -27.98 1.76
C LEU A 74 -12.79 -27.11 1.79
N PHE A 75 -12.69 -25.79 1.89
CA PHE A 75 -13.84 -24.89 1.80
C PHE A 75 -13.81 -24.20 0.44
N GLN A 76 -14.00 -25.00 -0.62
CA GLN A 76 -14.37 -24.51 -1.94
C GLN A 76 -15.85 -24.10 -1.91
N GLU A 77 -16.18 -23.08 -1.13
CA GLU A 77 -17.41 -22.36 -1.39
C GLU A 77 -17.15 -21.50 -2.62
N ASN A 78 -17.54 -22.10 -3.75
CA ASN A 78 -17.80 -21.57 -5.08
C ASN A 78 -17.41 -20.09 -5.36
N ASP A 79 -16.71 -19.91 -6.48
CA ASP A 79 -16.59 -18.69 -7.31
C ASP A 79 -15.34 -17.80 -7.28
N ALA A 80 -14.38 -17.95 -6.37
CA ALA A 80 -13.11 -17.23 -6.52
C ALA A 80 -12.12 -17.99 -7.44
N THR A 81 -12.47 -18.15 -8.73
CA THR A 81 -11.53 -18.68 -9.75
C THR A 81 -10.28 -17.79 -9.90
N THR A 82 -10.42 -16.51 -9.52
CA THR A 82 -9.44 -15.44 -9.70
C THR A 82 -9.09 -14.76 -8.38
N SER A 83 -7.79 -14.61 -8.10
CA SER A 83 -7.26 -13.87 -6.93
C SER A 83 -6.64 -12.53 -7.35
N LEU A 84 -6.50 -11.56 -6.44
CA LEU A 84 -5.83 -10.29 -6.74
C LEU A 84 -4.42 -10.51 -7.31
N ARG A 85 -3.70 -11.51 -6.78
CA ARG A 85 -2.38 -11.90 -7.30
C ARG A 85 -2.43 -12.44 -8.72
N GLU A 86 -3.50 -13.14 -9.08
CA GLU A 86 -3.69 -13.64 -10.45
C GLU A 86 -4.08 -12.54 -11.41
N ILE A 87 -4.93 -11.59 -11.00
CA ILE A 87 -5.23 -10.38 -11.77
C ILE A 87 -3.94 -9.62 -12.07
N ALA A 88 -3.12 -9.34 -11.04
CA ALA A 88 -1.84 -8.68 -11.20
C ALA A 88 -0.93 -9.40 -12.22
N LYS A 89 -0.85 -10.74 -12.16
CA LYS A 89 0.00 -11.53 -13.06
C LYS A 89 -0.52 -11.58 -14.49
N LYS A 90 -1.79 -11.94 -14.66
CA LYS A 90 -2.39 -12.25 -15.96
C LYS A 90 -2.74 -10.99 -16.75
N GLN A 91 -3.16 -9.93 -16.07
CA GLN A 91 -3.70 -8.73 -16.72
C GLN A 91 -2.74 -7.54 -16.67
N HIS A 92 -1.84 -7.49 -15.68
CA HIS A 92 -0.91 -6.38 -15.48
C HIS A 92 0.57 -6.81 -15.57
N GLY A 93 0.84 -7.99 -16.14
CA GLY A 93 2.20 -8.44 -16.44
C GLY A 93 3.08 -8.71 -15.22
N SER A 94 2.50 -8.91 -14.03
CA SER A 94 3.28 -9.18 -12.83
C SER A 94 4.00 -10.53 -12.86
N GLN A 95 5.28 -10.57 -12.46
CA GLN A 95 6.12 -11.76 -12.48
C GLN A 95 5.97 -12.64 -11.24
N VAL A 96 5.96 -12.02 -10.06
CA VAL A 96 5.78 -12.70 -8.77
C VAL A 96 4.42 -12.38 -8.13
N GLY A 97 3.60 -11.55 -8.78
CA GLY A 97 2.31 -11.11 -8.27
C GLY A 97 2.45 -9.96 -7.28
N GLU A 98 3.48 -9.13 -7.43
CA GLU A 98 3.53 -7.81 -6.83
C GLU A 98 2.95 -6.76 -7.77
N VAL A 99 2.78 -5.55 -7.26
CA VAL A 99 2.28 -4.44 -8.07
C VAL A 99 3.38 -3.42 -8.26
N TYR A 100 3.48 -2.92 -9.49
CA TYR A 100 4.59 -2.10 -9.94
C TYR A 100 4.43 -0.63 -9.61
N ASP A 101 3.19 -0.12 -9.57
CA ASP A 101 2.92 1.30 -9.33
C ASP A 101 1.49 1.51 -8.75
N PRO A 102 1.16 2.72 -8.27
CA PRO A 102 -0.18 3.02 -7.78
C PRO A 102 -1.28 2.86 -8.83
N PHE A 103 -1.02 3.14 -10.11
CA PHE A 103 -2.01 3.05 -11.18
C PHE A 103 -2.45 1.61 -11.44
N THR A 104 -1.52 0.66 -11.33
CA THR A 104 -1.81 -0.76 -11.42
C THR A 104 -2.65 -1.20 -10.21
N LEU A 105 -2.42 -0.67 -9.00
CA LEU A 105 -3.30 -0.93 -7.85
C LEU A 105 -4.71 -0.41 -8.10
N MET A 106 -4.84 0.80 -8.65
CA MET A 106 -6.13 1.36 -9.05
C MET A 106 -6.82 0.49 -10.10
N ALA A 107 -6.11 0.04 -11.13
CA ALA A 107 -6.67 -0.81 -12.17
C ALA A 107 -7.18 -2.16 -11.61
N ILE A 108 -6.42 -2.78 -10.70
CA ILE A 108 -6.83 -4.00 -9.99
C ILE A 108 -8.08 -3.75 -9.13
N ALA A 109 -8.15 -2.61 -8.44
CA ALA A 109 -9.33 -2.22 -7.65
C ALA A 109 -10.57 -2.05 -8.55
N ARG A 110 -10.44 -1.35 -9.69
CA ARG A 110 -11.53 -1.19 -10.68
C ARG A 110 -12.02 -2.53 -11.21
N GLN A 111 -11.10 -3.43 -11.56
CA GLN A 111 -11.44 -4.79 -12.01
C GLN A 111 -12.10 -5.63 -10.91
N SER A 112 -11.88 -5.27 -9.65
CA SER A 112 -12.57 -5.86 -8.50
C SER A 112 -13.92 -5.18 -8.20
N GLY A 113 -14.36 -4.23 -9.03
CA GLY A 113 -15.63 -3.51 -8.92
C GLY A 113 -15.61 -2.24 -8.05
N TYR A 114 -14.42 -1.72 -7.75
CA TYR A 114 -14.24 -0.48 -6.97
C TYR A 114 -13.75 0.64 -7.87
N ALA A 115 -14.66 1.50 -8.35
CA ALA A 115 -14.36 2.49 -9.38
C ALA A 115 -13.86 3.84 -8.83
N ASP A 116 -14.33 4.24 -7.64
CA ASP A 116 -14.04 5.54 -7.04
C ASP A 116 -12.68 5.50 -6.33
N LEU A 117 -11.65 5.89 -7.08
CA LEU A 117 -10.25 5.82 -6.67
C LEU A 117 -9.60 7.17 -6.87
N THR A 118 -8.87 7.62 -5.86
CA THR A 118 -8.09 8.86 -5.92
C THR A 118 -6.64 8.55 -5.60
N LEU A 119 -5.72 9.01 -6.45
CA LEU A 119 -4.29 9.02 -6.18
C LEU A 119 -3.88 10.46 -5.91
N ILE A 120 -3.35 10.72 -4.72
CA ILE A 120 -2.87 12.04 -4.29
C ILE A 120 -1.36 11.94 -4.08
N THR A 121 -0.61 12.94 -4.54
CA THR A 121 0.84 13.03 -4.34
C THR A 121 1.19 14.39 -3.74
N PRO A 122 1.05 14.56 -2.40
CA PRO A 122 1.38 15.81 -1.74
C PRO A 122 2.85 16.20 -1.94
N CYS A 123 3.14 17.50 -2.04
CA CYS A 123 4.49 17.97 -2.33
C CYS A 123 5.34 18.19 -1.06
N THR A 124 4.70 18.43 0.09
CA THR A 124 5.37 18.69 1.36
C THR A 124 4.99 17.67 2.44
N PRO A 125 5.84 17.47 3.47
CA PRO A 125 5.49 16.61 4.60
C PRO A 125 4.21 17.07 5.32
N SER A 126 4.00 18.38 5.46
CA SER A 126 2.80 18.94 6.10
C SER A 126 1.53 18.60 5.30
N ASP A 127 1.54 18.82 3.99
CA ASP A 127 0.40 18.49 3.12
C ASP A 127 0.13 16.98 3.12
N TYR A 128 1.20 16.16 3.20
CA TYR A 128 1.08 14.70 3.29
C TYR A 128 0.36 14.27 4.57
N ILE A 129 0.78 14.81 5.71
CA ILE A 129 0.16 14.52 7.01
C ILE A 129 -1.30 15.00 7.04
N GLU A 130 -1.56 16.22 6.58
CA GLU A 130 -2.91 16.79 6.52
C GLU A 130 -3.83 15.97 5.61
N THR A 131 -3.34 15.56 4.43
CA THR A 131 -4.11 14.71 3.50
C THR A 131 -4.55 13.41 4.15
N LEU A 132 -3.66 12.74 4.90
CA LEU A 132 -4.00 11.50 5.60
C LEU A 132 -4.99 11.71 6.75
N ILE A 133 -4.82 12.79 7.53
CA ILE A 133 -5.78 13.15 8.59
C ILE A 133 -7.16 13.42 7.99
N ASN A 134 -7.22 14.18 6.89
CA ASN A 134 -8.46 14.49 6.18
C ASN A 134 -9.14 13.24 5.61
N ALA A 135 -8.36 12.31 5.05
CA ALA A 135 -8.89 11.02 4.57
C ALA A 135 -9.50 10.20 5.71
N VAL A 136 -8.77 10.02 6.82
CA VAL A 136 -9.31 9.34 8.01
C VAL A 136 -10.54 10.06 8.56
N ASN A 137 -10.56 11.39 8.50
CA ASN A 137 -11.70 12.19 8.93
C ASN A 137 -12.93 11.99 8.05
N ALA A 138 -12.73 11.81 6.75
CA ALA A 138 -13.75 11.46 5.78
C ALA A 138 -14.20 9.99 5.83
N HIS A 139 -13.74 9.21 6.83
CA HIS A 139 -13.94 7.77 6.90
C HIS A 139 -13.43 7.04 5.66
N GLU A 140 -12.22 7.38 5.23
CA GLU A 140 -11.49 6.69 4.16
C GLU A 140 -10.24 6.04 4.74
N ALA A 141 -9.85 4.87 4.22
CA ALA A 141 -8.69 4.11 4.66
C ALA A 141 -7.56 4.23 3.62
N PRO A 142 -6.72 5.29 3.67
CA PRO A 142 -5.70 5.52 2.66
C PRO A 142 -4.58 4.48 2.73
N ILE A 143 -4.14 4.03 1.56
CA ILE A 143 -2.96 3.19 1.38
C ILE A 143 -1.77 4.11 1.15
N VAL A 144 -0.74 3.93 1.97
CA VAL A 144 0.50 4.71 1.93
C VAL A 144 1.67 3.83 1.55
N PHE A 145 2.73 4.46 1.03
CA PHE A 145 3.96 3.80 0.63
C PHE A 145 5.15 4.49 1.28
N PHE A 146 6.09 3.69 1.80
CA PHE A 146 7.24 4.19 2.54
C PHE A 146 8.34 3.13 2.58
N ASP A 147 9.57 3.50 2.92
CA ASP A 147 10.65 2.53 3.13
C ASP A 147 10.66 2.01 4.56
N VAL A 148 10.87 0.69 4.71
CA VAL A 148 10.88 0.03 6.02
C VAL A 148 12.21 -0.70 6.28
N ASN A 149 12.64 -0.71 7.54
CA ASN A 149 13.70 -1.60 7.97
C ASN A 149 13.15 -3.03 8.06
N VAL A 150 13.59 -3.92 7.18
CA VAL A 150 13.10 -5.31 7.14
C VAL A 150 13.38 -6.13 8.41
N LYS A 151 14.32 -5.69 9.27
CA LYS A 151 14.62 -6.37 10.54
C LYS A 151 13.72 -5.89 11.67
N THR A 152 13.47 -4.58 11.76
CA THR A 152 12.75 -3.97 12.90
C THR A 152 11.32 -3.56 12.57
N GLY A 153 10.98 -3.50 11.28
CA GLY A 153 9.75 -2.94 10.78
C GLY A 153 9.62 -1.44 10.98
N ASP A 154 10.69 -0.73 11.34
CA ASP A 154 10.65 0.73 11.52
C ASP A 154 10.62 1.46 10.18
N VAL A 155 9.95 2.61 10.16
CA VAL A 155 10.00 3.53 9.02
C VAL A 155 11.43 4.06 8.89
N ILE A 156 11.99 4.00 7.67
CA ILE A 156 13.31 4.58 7.37
C ILE A 156 13.09 5.97 6.81
N GLN A 157 13.71 6.99 7.40
CA GLN A 157 13.53 8.39 6.97
C GLN A 157 14.45 8.79 5.80
N ALA A 158 15.57 8.09 5.59
CA ALA A 158 16.53 8.36 4.52
C ALA A 158 17.30 7.10 4.09
N ASN A 159 17.65 7.03 2.81
CA ASN A 159 18.41 5.91 2.20
C ASN A 159 17.75 4.54 2.40
N GLY A 160 16.43 4.50 2.45
CA GLY A 160 15.66 3.26 2.41
C GLY A 160 15.86 2.48 1.11
N LYS A 161 15.67 1.17 1.19
CA LYS A 161 15.85 0.23 0.06
C LYS A 161 14.72 -0.78 -0.07
N TRP A 162 13.74 -0.71 0.82
CA TRP A 162 12.74 -1.74 1.03
C TRP A 162 11.38 -1.08 1.12
N GLU A 163 10.86 -0.75 -0.05
CA GLU A 163 9.57 -0.12 -0.21
C GLU A 163 8.46 -1.05 0.32
N HIS A 164 7.61 -0.47 1.16
CA HIS A 164 6.49 -1.12 1.81
C HIS A 164 5.20 -0.36 1.55
N ALA A 165 4.07 -1.03 1.80
CA ALA A 165 2.75 -0.44 1.70
C ALA A 165 1.91 -0.88 2.90
N ALA A 166 1.22 0.07 3.51
CA ALA A 166 0.33 -0.17 4.65
C ALA A 166 -0.94 0.68 4.52
N VAL A 167 -1.95 0.34 5.31
CA VAL A 167 -3.20 1.11 5.39
C VAL A 167 -3.15 1.99 6.64
N ILE A 168 -3.42 3.29 6.50
CA ILE A 168 -3.67 4.14 7.68
C ILE A 168 -5.08 3.88 8.16
N VAL A 169 -5.19 3.47 9.42
CA VAL A 169 -6.47 3.15 10.05
C VAL A 169 -6.83 4.14 11.15
N GLY A 170 -5.94 5.08 11.48
CA GLY A 170 -6.17 6.08 12.51
C GLY A 170 -5.02 7.06 12.65
N TYR A 171 -5.26 8.09 13.43
CA TYR A 171 -4.25 9.06 13.85
C TYR A 171 -4.46 9.46 15.31
N PHE A 172 -3.44 10.04 15.92
CA PHE A 172 -3.48 10.49 17.31
C PHE A 172 -2.46 11.59 17.56
N THR A 173 -2.62 12.31 18.67
CA THR A 173 -1.59 13.21 19.20
C THR A 173 -0.77 12.45 20.24
N THR A 174 0.55 12.40 20.10
CA THR A 174 1.44 11.78 21.09
C THR A 174 1.52 12.63 22.36
N LYS A 175 1.99 12.06 23.47
CA LYS A 175 2.21 12.82 24.72
C LYS A 175 3.16 14.01 24.58
N GLU A 176 4.07 13.97 23.62
CA GLU A 176 4.97 15.07 23.25
C GLU A 176 4.30 16.12 22.34
N ASN A 177 2.99 16.05 22.17
CA ASN A 177 2.19 16.92 21.30
C ASN A 177 2.61 16.86 19.82
N LYS A 178 2.89 15.64 19.33
CA LYS A 178 3.25 15.40 17.93
C LYS A 178 2.22 14.51 17.24
N PRO A 179 1.92 14.69 15.95
CA PRO A 179 1.02 13.80 15.24
C PRO A 179 1.65 12.41 15.05
N GLY A 180 0.83 11.38 15.26
CA GLY A 180 1.15 9.97 15.01
C GLY A 180 0.08 9.30 14.16
N PHE A 181 0.48 8.28 13.40
CA PHE A 181 -0.43 7.45 12.62
C PHE A 181 -0.49 6.03 13.15
N ILE A 182 -1.66 5.42 13.04
CA ILE A 182 -1.90 4.00 13.29
C ILE A 182 -2.00 3.31 11.92
N LEU A 183 -1.14 2.32 11.70
CA LEU A 183 -1.02 1.59 10.45
C LEU A 183 -1.43 0.13 10.66
N ALA A 184 -2.16 -0.43 9.72
CA ALA A 184 -2.43 -1.85 9.67
C ALA A 184 -1.54 -2.52 8.62
N GLN A 185 -0.64 -3.39 9.07
CA GLN A 185 0.33 -4.13 8.24
C GLN A 185 0.72 -5.45 8.92
N TRP A 186 1.12 -6.45 8.14
CA TRP A 186 1.57 -7.77 8.62
C TRP A 186 0.65 -8.51 9.61
N GLY A 187 -0.63 -8.17 9.63
CA GLY A 187 -1.64 -8.77 10.51
C GLY A 187 -1.72 -8.15 11.88
N GLN A 188 -1.09 -6.99 12.06
CA GLN A 188 -1.04 -6.26 13.32
C GLN A 188 -1.29 -4.77 13.08
N TYR A 189 -1.62 -4.08 14.17
CA TYR A 189 -1.59 -2.63 14.21
C TYR A 189 -0.22 -2.19 14.69
N HIS A 190 0.31 -1.18 14.03
CA HIS A 190 1.54 -0.51 14.41
C HIS A 190 1.28 0.99 14.49
N TRP A 191 2.20 1.72 15.10
CA TRP A 191 2.19 3.16 15.00
C TRP A 191 3.56 3.73 14.65
N CYS A 192 3.57 4.95 14.11
CA CYS A 192 4.77 5.74 13.91
C CYS A 192 4.46 7.24 14.03
N HIS A 193 5.50 8.06 14.18
CA HIS A 193 5.36 9.50 14.07
C HIS A 193 5.00 9.87 12.62
N ALA A 194 4.05 10.80 12.47
CA ALA A 194 3.54 11.20 11.17
C ALA A 194 4.63 11.82 10.28
N ASN A 195 5.55 12.58 10.87
CA ASN A 195 6.67 13.19 10.15
C ASN A 195 7.65 12.14 9.61
N ASP A 196 7.93 11.09 10.39
CA ASP A 196 8.84 10.02 9.96
C ASP A 196 8.29 9.29 8.74
N LEU A 197 6.97 9.03 8.75
CA LEU A 197 6.26 8.45 7.62
C LEU A 197 6.31 9.37 6.39
N ALA A 198 6.03 10.66 6.57
CA ALA A 198 6.03 11.63 5.47
C ALA A 198 7.41 11.78 4.82
N LEU A 199 8.47 11.89 5.64
CA LEU A 199 9.86 11.91 5.16
C LEU A 199 10.20 10.62 4.41
N SER A 200 9.76 9.48 4.95
CA SER A 200 10.00 8.19 4.32
C SER A 200 9.32 8.06 2.96
N ALA A 201 8.06 8.49 2.85
CA ALA A 201 7.32 8.52 1.59
C ALA A 201 7.96 9.48 0.58
N GLY A 202 8.51 10.61 1.04
CA GLY A 202 9.15 11.63 0.21
C GLY A 202 10.47 11.20 -0.42
N GLN A 203 11.17 10.25 0.20
CA GLN A 203 12.44 9.73 -0.34
C GLN A 203 12.24 8.74 -1.49
N LEU A 204 11.05 8.13 -1.60
CA LEU A 204 10.79 7.10 -2.60
C LEU A 204 11.02 7.65 -4.01
N SER A 205 11.24 6.74 -4.97
CA SER A 205 11.51 7.16 -6.34
C SER A 205 10.23 7.66 -7.03
N LEU A 206 10.39 8.65 -7.93
CA LEU A 206 9.32 9.15 -8.82
C LEU A 206 9.02 8.17 -9.97
N SER A 207 9.96 7.31 -10.29
CA SER A 207 9.87 6.28 -11.31
C SER A 207 10.49 5.00 -10.78
N ARG A 208 10.01 3.84 -11.22
CA ARG A 208 10.63 2.55 -10.91
C ARG A 208 11.27 1.94 -12.13
N GLN A 209 12.43 1.31 -11.91
CA GLN A 209 13.02 0.43 -12.89
C GLN A 209 12.41 -0.97 -12.75
N ALA A 210 12.56 -1.78 -13.79
CA ALA A 210 12.21 -3.19 -13.74
C ALA A 210 12.96 -3.90 -12.60
N GLU A 211 12.22 -4.53 -11.69
CA GLU A 211 12.81 -5.30 -10.59
C GLU A 211 13.18 -6.70 -11.05
N THR A 212 14.25 -7.25 -10.46
CA THR A 212 14.69 -8.62 -10.73
C THR A 212 14.45 -9.50 -9.50
N PHE A 213 13.76 -10.60 -9.71
CA PHE A 213 13.39 -11.57 -8.69
C PHE A 213 14.18 -12.85 -8.85
N TYR A 214 14.76 -13.27 -7.74
CA TYR A 214 15.55 -14.49 -7.65
C TYR A 214 14.77 -15.52 -6.84
N LYS A 215 14.45 -16.65 -7.47
CA LYS A 215 13.85 -17.80 -6.78
C LYS A 215 14.94 -18.82 -6.49
N PHE A 216 15.03 -19.21 -5.22
CA PHE A 216 15.93 -20.24 -4.72
C PHE A 216 15.17 -21.54 -4.39
N LYS A 217 15.84 -22.69 -4.55
CA LYS A 217 15.36 -24.04 -4.21
C LYS A 217 15.07 -24.14 -2.73
N LYS A 218 14.08 -24.95 -2.34
CA LYS A 218 13.58 -25.06 -0.96
C LYS A 218 14.67 -25.31 0.10
N ASN A 219 15.77 -25.98 -0.27
CA ASN A 219 16.87 -26.36 0.62
C ASN A 219 18.09 -25.43 0.55
N TRP A 220 17.98 -24.28 -0.15
CA TRP A 220 19.11 -23.37 -0.32
C TRP A 220 19.66 -22.81 0.99
N LYS A 221 18.82 -22.76 2.04
CA LYS A 221 19.18 -22.27 3.39
C LYS A 221 20.01 -23.27 4.20
N GLU A 222 20.12 -24.52 3.78
CA GLU A 222 20.98 -25.52 4.44
C GLU A 222 22.47 -25.28 4.13
N HIS A 223 22.77 -24.40 3.17
CA HIS A 223 24.12 -23.93 2.88
C HIS A 223 24.30 -22.49 3.39
N GLU A 224 24.67 -22.39 4.66
CA GLU A 224 25.49 -21.33 5.29
C GLU A 224 25.13 -19.84 5.07
N ALA A 225 24.86 -19.17 6.19
CA ALA A 225 24.98 -17.73 6.44
C ALA A 225 24.72 -16.78 5.25
N ILE A 226 23.45 -16.57 4.91
CA ILE A 226 22.98 -15.55 3.94
C ILE A 226 23.53 -14.15 4.24
N ALA A 227 23.94 -13.87 5.48
CA ALA A 227 24.51 -12.60 5.90
C ALA A 227 25.97 -12.39 5.49
N GLU A 228 26.70 -13.45 5.10
CA GLU A 228 28.16 -13.40 4.86
C GLU A 228 28.54 -13.38 3.37
N TYR A 229 27.60 -13.65 2.46
CA TYR A 229 27.90 -13.66 1.02
C TYR A 229 27.73 -12.27 0.39
N GLU A 230 28.71 -11.88 -0.43
CA GLU A 230 28.59 -10.76 -1.36
C GLU A 230 27.35 -10.95 -2.26
N PRO A 231 26.45 -9.95 -2.40
CA PRO A 231 25.16 -10.11 -3.08
C PRO A 231 25.25 -10.73 -4.48
N TYR A 232 26.33 -10.46 -5.22
CA TYR A 232 26.53 -10.99 -6.58
C TYR A 232 26.69 -12.51 -6.63
N LEU A 233 27.31 -13.13 -5.62
CA LEU A 233 27.47 -14.60 -5.54
C LEU A 233 26.14 -15.28 -5.21
N LEU A 234 25.27 -14.59 -4.46
CA LEU A 234 23.92 -15.07 -4.15
C LEU A 234 23.07 -15.17 -5.43
N PHE A 235 23.16 -14.18 -6.32
CA PHE A 235 22.38 -14.14 -7.57
C PHE A 235 22.76 -15.26 -8.55
N GLN A 236 24.03 -15.69 -8.58
CA GLN A 236 24.48 -16.80 -9.43
C GLN A 236 23.89 -18.16 -9.02
N LYS A 237 23.48 -18.32 -7.76
CA LYS A 237 22.88 -19.55 -7.22
C LYS A 237 21.35 -19.61 -7.36
N ALA A 238 20.72 -18.61 -7.98
CA ALA A 238 19.27 -18.60 -8.17
C ALA A 238 18.83 -19.62 -9.21
N ASP A 239 17.81 -20.43 -8.90
CA ASP A 239 17.28 -21.42 -9.85
C ASP A 239 16.43 -20.79 -10.95
N LYS A 240 15.77 -19.67 -10.65
CA LYS A 240 15.03 -18.89 -11.63
C LYS A 240 15.24 -17.42 -11.37
N VAL A 241 15.61 -16.70 -12.41
CA VAL A 241 15.58 -15.24 -12.47
C VAL A 241 14.31 -14.84 -13.20
N ARG A 242 13.58 -13.87 -12.66
CA ARG A 242 12.42 -13.26 -13.31
C ARG A 242 12.61 -11.76 -13.29
N VAL A 243 12.64 -11.15 -14.47
CA VAL A 243 12.71 -9.69 -14.59
C VAL A 243 11.30 -9.17 -14.82
N ALA A 244 10.85 -8.25 -13.98
CA ALA A 244 9.58 -7.57 -14.16
C ALA A 244 9.59 -6.73 -15.44
N ASN A 245 8.42 -6.52 -16.02
CA ASN A 245 8.30 -5.48 -17.02
C ASN A 245 8.54 -4.12 -16.35
N ALA A 246 9.16 -3.19 -17.07
CA ALA A 246 9.22 -1.82 -16.60
C ALA A 246 7.78 -1.26 -16.50
N PRO A 247 7.47 -0.40 -15.51
CA PRO A 247 6.18 0.28 -15.45
C PRO A 247 5.96 1.11 -16.72
N THR A 248 4.72 1.15 -17.22
CA THR A 248 4.36 1.90 -18.44
C THR A 248 4.25 3.41 -18.22
N HIS A 249 4.24 3.86 -16.96
CA HIS A 249 4.17 5.27 -16.56
C HIS A 249 5.33 5.60 -15.60
N ASN A 250 5.45 6.87 -15.18
CA ASN A 250 6.26 7.24 -14.01
C ASN A 250 5.67 6.55 -12.76
N GLY A 251 6.02 5.27 -12.58
CA GLY A 251 5.41 4.33 -11.66
C GLY A 251 6.03 4.34 -10.26
N GLY A 252 6.54 5.50 -9.85
CA GLY A 252 7.07 5.70 -8.51
C GLY A 252 5.98 5.80 -7.44
N PHE A 253 6.42 5.71 -6.19
CA PHE A 253 5.55 5.82 -5.01
C PHE A 253 5.84 7.05 -4.16
N ARG A 254 6.70 7.97 -4.64
CA ARG A 254 7.02 9.21 -3.91
C ARG A 254 5.75 9.95 -3.50
N ASN A 255 5.58 10.10 -2.18
CA ASN A 255 4.42 10.74 -1.56
C ASN A 255 3.05 10.20 -2.03
N ALA A 256 3.00 9.02 -2.65
CA ALA A 256 1.76 8.49 -3.18
C ALA A 256 0.83 8.11 -2.03
N ILE A 257 -0.41 8.57 -2.10
CA ILE A 257 -1.51 8.18 -1.23
C ILE A 257 -2.62 7.67 -2.14
N LEU A 258 -2.94 6.39 -2.03
CA LEU A 258 -4.04 5.77 -2.76
C LEU A 258 -5.26 5.67 -1.85
N ILE A 259 -6.34 6.31 -2.25
CA ILE A 259 -7.64 6.26 -1.57
C ILE A 259 -8.61 5.48 -2.45
N VAL A 260 -9.16 4.40 -1.92
CA VAL A 260 -10.34 3.74 -2.48
C VAL A 260 -11.53 4.29 -1.70
N SER A 261 -12.32 5.12 -2.37
CA SER A 261 -13.46 5.80 -1.77
C SER A 261 -14.76 5.07 -2.06
N ASN A 262 -15.78 5.47 -1.32
CA ASN A 262 -17.13 4.97 -1.39
C ASN A 262 -18.15 6.02 -1.83
N LYS A 263 -17.68 7.23 -2.20
CA LYS A 263 -18.58 8.27 -2.66
C LYS A 263 -19.27 7.76 -3.90
N LYS A 264 -20.49 7.22 -3.75
CA LYS A 264 -21.44 7.10 -4.86
C LYS A 264 -21.39 8.45 -5.54
N LYS A 265 -20.75 8.53 -6.69
CA LYS A 265 -20.97 9.66 -7.58
C LYS A 265 -22.47 9.64 -7.77
N GLN A 266 -23.20 10.52 -7.08
CA GLN A 266 -24.48 10.96 -7.60
C GLN A 266 -24.19 11.23 -9.06
N HIS A 267 -24.88 10.53 -9.96
CA HIS A 267 -24.73 10.71 -11.39
C HIS A 267 -24.99 12.18 -11.73
N VAL A 268 -23.97 13.01 -11.56
CA VAL A 268 -23.80 14.20 -12.34
C VAL A 268 -23.49 13.61 -13.71
N LYS A 269 -24.48 13.67 -14.61
CA LYS A 269 -24.22 13.57 -16.05
C LYS A 269 -23.22 14.66 -16.40
N MET A 270 -21.93 14.38 -16.24
CA MET A 270 -20.85 15.21 -16.76
C MET A 270 -19.90 14.28 -17.49
N LEU A 271 -20.21 14.16 -18.78
CA LEU A 271 -19.29 14.03 -19.91
C LEU A 271 -17.99 13.26 -19.63
N ASP A 272 -18.06 11.96 -19.87
CA ASP A 272 -16.96 10.99 -19.92
C ASP A 272 -15.93 11.22 -21.05
N ASN A 273 -15.73 12.44 -21.57
CA ASN A 273 -14.92 12.66 -22.79
C ASN A 273 -13.73 13.64 -22.69
N GLU A 274 -13.44 14.26 -21.55
CA GLU A 274 -12.36 15.28 -21.50
C GLU A 274 -11.02 14.83 -20.88
N GLN A 275 -10.99 13.78 -20.04
CA GLN A 275 -9.72 13.35 -19.42
C GLN A 275 -8.90 12.36 -20.26
N GLU A 276 -9.51 11.59 -21.15
CA GLU A 276 -8.79 10.74 -22.12
C GLU A 276 -8.14 11.56 -23.24
N HIS A 277 -8.77 12.68 -23.64
CA HIS A 277 -8.24 13.57 -24.67
C HIS A 277 -6.99 14.34 -24.21
N LEU A 278 -6.91 14.74 -22.94
CA LEU A 278 -5.73 15.47 -22.41
C LEU A 278 -4.48 14.59 -22.28
N PHE A 279 -4.64 13.27 -22.09
CA PHE A 279 -3.51 12.34 -22.04
C PHE A 279 -3.00 11.96 -23.45
N THR A 280 -3.91 11.91 -24.43
CA THR A 280 -3.58 11.59 -25.82
C THR A 280 -2.95 12.79 -26.54
N ASP A 281 -3.40 14.02 -26.27
CA ASP A 281 -2.80 15.25 -26.79
C ASP A 281 -1.39 15.52 -26.25
N TYR A 282 -1.09 15.08 -25.02
CA TYR A 282 0.26 15.19 -24.45
C TYR A 282 1.26 14.25 -25.13
N LEU A 283 0.83 13.03 -25.50
CA LEU A 283 1.65 12.05 -26.21
C LEU A 283 1.85 12.41 -27.69
N MET A 284 0.86 13.05 -28.33
CA MET A 284 0.91 13.43 -29.74
C MET A 284 1.71 14.73 -30.01
N ARG A 285 2.02 15.53 -28.98
CA ARG A 285 2.83 16.76 -29.10
C ARG A 285 4.33 16.55 -28.90
N GLN A 286 4.77 15.37 -28.49
CA GLN A 286 6.18 14.98 -28.51
C GLN A 286 6.49 14.40 -29.89
N GLY A 287 6.81 15.28 -30.84
CA GLY A 287 7.26 14.88 -32.18
C GLY A 287 8.51 13.98 -32.12
N PRO A 288 8.79 13.21 -33.19
CA PRO A 288 9.93 12.29 -33.19
C PRO A 288 11.23 13.08 -32.97
N LEU A 289 11.99 12.66 -31.96
CA LEU A 289 13.37 13.10 -31.77
C LEU A 289 14.14 12.81 -33.06
N LYS A 290 14.52 13.86 -33.79
CA LYS A 290 15.44 13.79 -34.91
C LYS A 290 16.86 13.78 -34.38
N ASN A 291 17.58 12.74 -34.80
CA ASN A 291 19.02 12.42 -34.71
C ASN A 291 19.54 11.97 -33.36
#